data_AF-A0A3R7PCE4-F1
#
_entry.id   AF-A0A3R7PCE4-F1
#
_cell.length_a   1.000
_cell.length_b   1.000
_cell.length_c   1.000
_cell.angle_alpha   90.00
_cell.angle_beta   90.00
_cell.angle_gamma   90.00
#
_symmetry.space_group_name_H-M   'P 1'
#
loop_
_entity.id
_entity.type
_entity.pdbx_description
1 polymer ?
#
loop_
_entity_poly.entity_id
_entity_poly.type
_entity_poly.pdbx_seq_one_letter_code
_entity_poly.pdbx_strand_id
1 'polypeptide(L)'
;MGLDDRILEAIARLRWGEPTLIQEKAIPYVLEGKDVLAKARTGSGKTGAFVIPTIHKILEWKRSATEQMVQAIMLAPSKELCRQIKENLSQLTTLCKREVRFIDVSPTVPLEAQRPLLVDKPDIVIGTPMRILAHLNEGNLMVKTSLKMLVIDEADLMFAFDHVKEIQEILK
;
A
#
# COMPACT_ATOMS: atom_id res chain seq x y z
N MET A 1 17.01 2.57 11.97
CA MET A 1 15.72 2.97 11.34
C MET A 1 14.49 2.79 12.24
N GLY A 2 14.59 2.25 13.46
CA GLY A 2 13.45 2.22 14.41
C GLY A 2 12.23 1.42 13.91
N LEU A 3 12.42 0.49 12.98
CA LEU A 3 11.36 -0.34 12.42
C LEU A 3 10.92 -1.42 13.43
N ASP A 4 9.75 -2.02 13.18
CA ASP A 4 9.27 -3.13 14.02
C ASP A 4 10.15 -4.36 13.77
N ASP A 5 10.57 -5.04 14.83
CA ASP A 5 11.55 -6.15 14.76
C ASP A 5 11.09 -7.28 13.83
N ARG A 6 9.77 -7.52 13.73
CA ARG A 6 9.21 -8.54 12.83
C ARG A 6 9.43 -8.20 11.36
N ILE A 7 9.45 -6.91 11.02
CA ILE A 7 9.76 -6.44 9.67
C ILE A 7 11.25 -6.62 9.39
N LEU A 8 12.12 -6.26 10.35
CA LEU A 8 13.57 -6.43 10.22
C LEU A 8 13.95 -7.90 10.03
N GLU A 9 13.34 -8.81 10.78
CA GLU A 9 13.56 -10.25 10.61
C GLU A 9 13.04 -10.75 9.26
N ALA A 10 11.89 -10.25 8.77
CA ALA A 10 11.41 -10.59 7.44
C ALA A 10 12.36 -10.12 6.32
N ILE A 11 12.88 -8.89 6.42
CA ILE A 11 13.91 -8.34 5.51
C ILE A 11 15.16 -9.23 5.49
N ALA A 12 15.64 -9.65 6.67
CA ALA A 12 16.79 -10.55 6.78
C ALA A 12 16.54 -11.91 6.09
N ARG A 13 15.34 -12.49 6.25
CA ARG A 13 14.95 -13.75 5.57
C ARG A 13 14.88 -13.61 4.05
N LEU A 14 14.49 -12.43 3.55
CA LEU A 14 14.51 -12.09 2.13
C LEU A 14 15.92 -11.80 1.60
N ARG A 15 16.93 -11.79 2.46
CA ARG A 15 18.33 -11.46 2.14
C ARG A 15 18.48 -10.08 1.52
N TRP A 16 17.61 -9.15 1.91
CA TRP A 16 17.77 -7.73 1.60
C TRP A 16 18.82 -7.19 2.57
N GLY A 17 20.08 -7.17 2.12
CA GLY A 17 21.23 -6.78 2.94
C GLY A 17 21.18 -5.29 3.30
N GLU A 18 21.93 -4.47 2.57
CA GLU A 18 21.89 -3.03 2.75
C GLU A 18 20.69 -2.40 2.04
N PRO A 19 20.03 -1.39 2.64
CA PRO A 19 18.96 -0.66 1.99
C PRO A 19 19.48 0.02 0.72
N THR A 20 18.64 0.06 -0.32
CA THR A 20 19.00 0.81 -1.53
C THR A 20 18.96 2.31 -1.29
N LEU A 21 19.63 3.10 -2.12
CA LEU A 21 19.67 4.58 -1.97
C LEU A 21 18.27 5.21 -1.85
N ILE A 22 17.27 4.69 -2.56
CA ILE A 22 15.90 5.22 -2.46
C ILE A 22 15.23 4.81 -1.15
N GLN A 23 15.52 3.60 -0.63
CA GLN A 23 15.01 3.14 0.67
C GLN A 23 15.63 3.95 1.81
N GLU A 24 16.95 4.14 1.81
CA GLU A 24 17.67 4.96 2.80
C GLU A 24 17.12 6.38 2.89
N LYS A 25 16.82 6.99 1.73
CA LYS A 25 16.34 8.37 1.68
C LYS A 25 14.85 8.49 1.96
N ALA A 26 14.01 7.60 1.44
CA ALA A 26 12.56 7.76 1.50
C ALA A 26 11.97 7.24 2.83
N ILE A 27 12.44 6.09 3.32
CA ILE A 27 11.83 5.42 4.50
C ILE A 27 11.76 6.36 5.71
N PRO A 28 12.84 7.09 6.10
CA PRO A 28 12.78 7.99 7.26
C PRO A 28 11.68 9.06 7.12
N TYR A 29 11.54 9.68 5.96
CA TYR A 29 10.51 10.70 5.73
C TYR A 29 9.09 10.14 5.81
N VAL A 30 8.85 8.95 5.26
CA VAL A 30 7.54 8.28 5.37
C VAL A 30 7.24 7.93 6.84
N LEU A 31 8.24 7.47 7.60
CA LEU A 31 8.09 7.18 9.03
C LEU A 31 7.84 8.44 9.87
N GLU A 32 8.36 9.59 9.46
CA GLU A 32 8.07 10.89 10.06
C GLU A 32 6.68 11.44 9.68
N GLY A 33 5.95 10.76 8.78
CA GLY A 33 4.63 11.19 8.31
C GLY A 33 4.68 12.34 7.30
N LYS A 34 5.81 12.52 6.61
CA LYS A 34 5.96 13.52 5.55
C LYS A 34 5.52 12.97 4.20
N ASP A 35 5.03 13.87 3.35
CA ASP A 35 4.78 13.56 1.94
C ASP A 35 6.11 13.37 1.20
N VAL A 36 6.18 12.32 0.37
CA VAL A 36 7.39 11.95 -0.36
C VAL A 36 7.08 11.82 -1.84
N LEU A 37 7.77 12.63 -2.64
CA LEU A 37 7.88 12.43 -4.09
C LEU A 37 9.23 11.78 -4.40
N ALA A 38 9.19 10.55 -4.90
CA ALA A 38 10.37 9.75 -5.20
C ALA A 38 10.50 9.49 -6.70
N LYS A 39 11.62 9.90 -7.29
CA LYS A 39 11.96 9.57 -8.69
C LYS A 39 13.14 8.59 -8.72
N ALA A 40 12.88 7.36 -9.15
CA ALA A 40 13.91 6.35 -9.32
C ALA A 40 13.53 5.36 -10.43
N ARG A 41 14.54 4.77 -11.08
CA ARG A 41 14.36 3.75 -12.14
C ARG A 41 13.75 2.46 -11.58
N THR A 42 13.07 1.68 -12.41
CA THR A 42 12.62 0.32 -12.06
C THR A 42 13.81 -0.53 -11.57
N GLY A 43 13.57 -1.42 -10.60
CA GLY A 43 14.62 -2.24 -9.98
C GLY A 43 15.49 -1.50 -8.95
N SER A 44 15.23 -0.23 -8.66
CA SER A 44 15.97 0.53 -7.61
C SER A 44 15.53 0.23 -6.17
N GLY A 45 14.52 -0.63 -5.97
CA GLY A 45 13.97 -0.93 -4.64
C GLY A 45 12.83 0.00 -4.19
N LYS A 46 12.20 0.76 -5.12
CA LYS A 46 11.05 1.64 -4.86
C LYS A 46 9.94 0.95 -4.06
N THR A 47 9.58 -0.28 -4.43
CA THR A 47 8.52 -1.03 -3.73
C THR A 47 8.83 -1.21 -2.25
N GLY A 48 10.05 -1.64 -1.90
CA GLY A 48 10.46 -1.71 -0.50
C GLY A 48 10.45 -0.35 0.20
N ALA A 49 10.77 0.73 -0.52
CA ALA A 49 10.84 2.09 0.03
C ALA A 49 9.48 2.63 0.51
N PHE A 50 8.35 2.16 -0.05
CA PHE A 50 7.02 2.49 0.48
C PHE A 50 6.39 1.34 1.27
N VAL A 51 6.57 0.07 0.87
CA VAL A 51 5.93 -1.06 1.56
C VAL A 51 6.43 -1.21 3.01
N ILE A 52 7.74 -1.12 3.24
CA ILE A 52 8.34 -1.25 4.58
C ILE A 52 7.74 -0.22 5.56
N PRO A 53 7.78 1.10 5.28
CA PRO A 53 7.23 2.07 6.20
C PRO A 53 5.70 2.02 6.28
N THR A 54 4.97 1.60 5.23
CA THR A 54 3.53 1.37 5.35
C THR A 54 3.22 0.28 6.38
N ILE A 55 3.87 -0.89 6.29
CA ILE A 55 3.64 -1.98 7.26
C ILE A 55 3.93 -1.51 8.68
N HIS A 56 5.05 -0.81 8.89
CA HIS A 56 5.41 -0.27 10.19
C HIS A 56 4.34 0.69 10.71
N LYS A 57 3.86 1.62 9.88
CA LYS A 57 2.82 2.58 10.25
C LYS A 57 1.49 1.92 10.59
N ILE A 58 1.07 0.89 9.86
CA ILE A 58 -0.10 0.10 10.21
C ILE A 58 0.05 -0.52 11.60
N LEU A 59 1.18 -1.17 11.88
CA LEU A 59 1.45 -1.76 13.20
C LEU A 59 1.43 -0.71 14.31
N GLU A 60 2.00 0.48 14.07
CA GLU A 60 2.00 1.60 14.99
C GLU A 60 0.57 2.10 15.27
N TRP A 61 -0.20 2.41 14.22
CA TRP A 61 -1.57 2.93 14.36
C TRP A 61 -2.51 1.94 15.05
N LYS A 62 -2.29 0.63 14.88
CA LYS A 62 -3.10 -0.39 15.53
C LYS A 62 -2.87 -0.51 17.03
N ARG A 63 -1.72 -0.06 17.56
CA ARG A 63 -1.46 -0.07 19.01
C ARG A 63 -2.46 0.79 19.79
N SER A 64 -2.99 1.85 19.16
CA SER A 64 -3.97 2.76 19.75
C SER A 64 -5.34 2.68 19.07
N ALA A 65 -5.56 1.74 18.15
CA ALA A 65 -6.82 1.62 17.43
C ALA A 65 -7.87 0.90 18.29
N THR A 66 -9.07 1.48 18.36
CA THR A 66 -10.24 0.87 19.01
C THR A 66 -11.04 -0.01 18.07
N GLU A 67 -10.88 0.19 16.76
CA GLU A 67 -11.55 -0.59 15.74
C GLU A 67 -10.64 -0.81 14.54
N GLN A 68 -10.99 -1.83 13.76
CA GLN A 68 -10.34 -2.15 12.52
C GLN A 68 -10.82 -1.22 11.40
N MET A 69 -9.90 -0.71 10.58
CA MET A 69 -10.21 0.19 9.47
C MET A 69 -9.24 -0.01 8.30
N VAL A 70 -9.65 0.45 7.12
CA VAL A 70 -8.72 0.65 6.00
C VAL A 70 -7.92 1.93 6.24
N GLN A 71 -6.61 1.79 6.41
CA GLN A 71 -5.72 2.91 6.77
C GLN A 71 -4.77 3.30 5.63
N ALA A 72 -4.54 2.41 4.67
CA ALA A 72 -3.71 2.71 3.50
C ALA A 72 -4.33 2.23 2.18
N ILE A 73 -4.11 3.00 1.12
CA ILE A 73 -4.39 2.60 -0.26
C ILE A 73 -3.08 2.65 -1.06
N MET A 74 -2.83 1.62 -1.87
CA MET A 74 -1.70 1.57 -2.80
C MET A 74 -2.20 1.46 -4.23
N LEU A 75 -1.94 2.48 -5.03
CA LEU A 75 -2.31 2.54 -6.44
C LEU A 75 -1.14 2.11 -7.32
N ALA A 76 -1.39 1.22 -8.29
CA ALA A 76 -0.45 0.88 -9.35
C ALA A 76 -1.17 0.83 -10.72
N PRO A 77 -0.50 1.10 -11.85
CA PRO A 77 -1.18 1.32 -13.14
C PRO A 77 -1.68 0.03 -13.79
N SER A 78 -1.24 -1.13 -13.32
CA SER A 78 -1.67 -2.43 -13.86
C SER A 78 -1.90 -3.46 -12.76
N LYS A 79 -2.68 -4.50 -13.09
CA LYS A 79 -2.91 -5.65 -12.21
C LYS A 79 -1.61 -6.38 -11.86
N GLU A 80 -0.69 -6.44 -12.82
CA GLU A 80 0.60 -7.08 -12.64
C GLU A 80 1.43 -6.35 -11.58
N LEU A 81 1.47 -5.03 -11.62
CA LEU A 81 2.16 -4.23 -10.60
C LEU A 81 1.45 -4.30 -9.24
N CYS A 82 0.11 -4.32 -9.22
CA CYS A 82 -0.66 -4.56 -7.98
C CYS A 82 -0.29 -5.91 -7.34
N ARG A 83 -0.19 -6.96 -8.16
CA ARG A 83 0.22 -8.30 -7.72
C ARG A 83 1.63 -8.30 -7.13
N GLN A 84 2.59 -7.61 -7.77
CA GLN A 84 3.96 -7.49 -7.27
C GLN A 84 4.01 -6.75 -5.92
N ILE A 85 3.21 -5.70 -5.73
CA ILE A 85 3.08 -5.01 -4.44
C ILE A 85 2.52 -5.97 -3.38
N LYS A 86 1.45 -6.71 -3.70
CA LYS A 86 0.83 -7.71 -2.81
C LYS A 86 1.83 -8.80 -2.39
N GLU A 87 2.67 -9.26 -3.31
CA GLU A 87 3.71 -10.25 -3.04
C GLU A 87 4.77 -9.71 -2.08
N ASN A 88 5.24 -8.48 -2.29
CA ASN A 88 6.15 -7.80 -1.37
C ASN A 88 5.54 -7.65 0.04
N LEU A 89 4.27 -7.22 0.12
CA LEU A 89 3.54 -7.17 1.39
C LEU A 89 3.46 -8.54 2.05
N SER A 90 3.16 -9.59 1.29
CA SER A 90 3.06 -10.96 1.82
C SER A 90 4.38 -11.47 2.38
N GLN A 91 5.48 -11.18 1.68
CA GLN A 91 6.83 -11.55 2.11
C GLN A 91 7.23 -10.80 3.39
N LEU A 92 7.03 -9.49 3.43
CA LEU A 92 7.44 -8.63 4.55
C LEU A 92 6.54 -8.77 5.79
N THR A 93 5.29 -9.22 5.62
CA THR A 93 4.35 -9.44 6.73
C THR A 93 4.34 -10.88 7.26
N THR A 94 5.25 -11.75 6.81
CA THR A 94 5.29 -13.17 7.22
C THR A 94 5.25 -13.35 8.76
N LEU A 95 5.86 -12.43 9.50
CA LEU A 95 5.94 -12.47 10.98
C LEU A 95 4.88 -11.60 11.69
N CYS A 96 4.02 -10.90 10.96
CA CYS A 96 2.94 -10.07 11.49
C CYS A 96 1.63 -10.19 10.68
N LYS A 97 1.40 -11.35 10.06
CA LYS A 97 0.26 -11.60 9.16
C LYS A 97 -1.11 -11.52 9.85
N ARG A 98 -1.16 -11.71 11.17
CA ARG A 98 -2.41 -11.57 11.94
C ARG A 98 -2.74 -10.10 12.19
N GLU A 99 -1.73 -9.25 12.24
CA GLU A 99 -1.81 -7.85 12.56
C GLU A 99 -1.95 -6.98 11.31
N VAL A 100 -1.37 -7.36 10.17
CA VAL A 100 -1.42 -6.58 8.93
C VAL A 100 -2.18 -7.36 7.86
N ARG A 101 -3.40 -6.90 7.59
CA ARG A 101 -4.32 -7.49 6.61
C ARG A 101 -4.38 -6.61 5.38
N PHE A 102 -4.31 -7.21 4.21
CA PHE A 102 -4.32 -6.48 2.95
C PHE A 102 -4.99 -7.29 1.86
N ILE A 103 -5.59 -6.60 0.89
CA ILE A 103 -6.20 -7.22 -0.29
C ILE A 103 -5.77 -6.49 -1.56
N ASP A 104 -5.78 -7.22 -2.66
CA ASP A 104 -5.63 -6.68 -4.01
C ASP A 104 -6.99 -6.78 -4.71
N VAL A 105 -7.57 -5.62 -5.04
CA VAL A 105 -8.85 -5.52 -5.73
C VAL A 105 -8.69 -5.39 -7.25
N SER A 106 -7.47 -5.29 -7.77
CA SER A 106 -7.17 -5.14 -9.21
C SER A 106 -7.65 -6.28 -10.13
N PRO A 107 -7.81 -7.56 -9.69
CA PRO A 107 -8.35 -8.60 -10.55
C PRO A 107 -9.72 -8.24 -11.13
N THR A 108 -9.95 -8.56 -12.41
CA THR A 108 -11.25 -8.34 -13.06
C THR A 108 -12.22 -9.44 -12.65
N VAL A 109 -12.79 -9.24 -11.47
CA VAL A 109 -13.95 -9.98 -10.96
C VAL A 109 -15.08 -9.00 -10.71
N PRO A 110 -16.35 -9.44 -10.61
CA PRO A 110 -17.44 -8.55 -10.20
C PRO A 110 -17.13 -7.84 -8.87
N LEU A 111 -17.55 -6.57 -8.72
CA LEU A 111 -17.29 -5.79 -7.50
C LEU A 111 -17.92 -6.48 -6.27
N GLU A 112 -19.08 -7.08 -6.48
CA GLU A 112 -19.88 -7.83 -5.52
C GLU A 112 -19.13 -9.04 -4.95
N ALA A 113 -18.28 -9.68 -5.77
CA ALA A 113 -17.46 -10.81 -5.32
C ALA A 113 -16.34 -10.36 -4.36
N GLN A 114 -15.89 -9.11 -4.46
CA GLN A 114 -14.87 -8.52 -3.58
C GLN A 114 -15.46 -7.77 -2.40
N ARG A 115 -16.75 -7.42 -2.42
CA ARG A 115 -17.45 -6.72 -1.33
C ARG A 115 -17.25 -7.40 0.03
N PRO A 116 -17.39 -8.73 0.20
CA PRO A 116 -17.17 -9.37 1.50
C PRO A 116 -15.75 -9.14 2.05
N LEU A 117 -14.74 -9.16 1.18
CA LEU A 117 -13.34 -8.95 1.56
C LEU A 117 -13.07 -7.51 2.05
N LEU A 118 -13.84 -6.55 1.53
CA LEU A 118 -13.76 -5.14 1.93
C LEU A 118 -14.56 -4.86 3.20
N VAL A 119 -15.67 -5.57 3.43
CA VAL A 119 -16.45 -5.51 4.68
C VAL A 119 -15.61 -5.88 5.90
N ASP A 120 -14.65 -6.80 5.73
CA ASP A 120 -13.71 -7.15 6.79
C ASP A 120 -12.76 -6.01 7.16
N LYS A 121 -12.74 -4.88 6.43
CA LYS A 121 -11.87 -3.70 6.65
C LYS A 121 -10.37 -4.08 6.70
N PRO A 122 -9.78 -4.55 5.59
CA PRO A 122 -8.34 -4.81 5.54
C PRO A 122 -7.56 -3.51 5.84
N ASP A 123 -6.38 -3.61 6.45
CA ASP A 123 -5.57 -2.44 6.80
C ASP A 123 -5.07 -1.70 5.54
N ILE A 124 -4.76 -2.46 4.48
CA ILE A 124 -4.23 -1.94 3.20
C ILE A 124 -5.08 -2.48 2.03
N VAL A 125 -5.48 -1.59 1.11
CA VAL A 125 -6.12 -1.98 -0.16
C VAL A 125 -5.21 -1.60 -1.33
N ILE A 126 -4.92 -2.57 -2.19
CA ILE A 126 -4.10 -2.41 -3.39
C ILE A 126 -5.03 -2.46 -4.60
N GLY A 127 -4.84 -1.58 -5.59
CA GLY A 127 -5.62 -1.67 -6.81
C GLY A 127 -5.18 -0.67 -7.88
N THR A 128 -5.79 -0.80 -9.06
CA THR A 128 -5.66 0.24 -10.09
C THR A 128 -6.58 1.43 -9.76
N PRO A 129 -6.29 2.66 -10.23
CA PRO A 129 -7.11 3.83 -9.94
C PRO A 129 -8.58 3.63 -10.28
N MET A 130 -8.88 3.16 -11.50
CA MET A 130 -10.26 2.87 -11.93
C MET A 130 -10.97 1.88 -11.00
N ARG A 131 -10.25 0.86 -10.53
CA ARG A 131 -10.86 -0.21 -9.73
C ARG A 131 -11.12 0.24 -8.29
N ILE A 132 -10.19 1.00 -7.71
CA ILE A 132 -10.38 1.62 -6.39
C ILE A 132 -11.55 2.61 -6.44
N LEU A 133 -11.58 3.47 -7.45
CA LEU A 133 -12.67 4.43 -7.63
C LEU A 133 -14.03 3.72 -7.77
N ALA A 134 -14.11 2.63 -8.52
CA ALA A 134 -15.34 1.85 -8.64
C ALA A 134 -15.84 1.31 -7.28
N HIS A 135 -14.94 0.80 -6.43
CA HIS A 135 -15.32 0.36 -5.08
C HIS A 135 -15.73 1.51 -4.15
N LEU A 136 -15.11 2.69 -4.28
CA LEU A 136 -15.50 3.88 -3.54
C LEU A 136 -16.90 4.37 -3.94
N ASN A 137 -17.18 4.42 -5.25
CA ASN A 137 -18.46 4.87 -5.79
C ASN A 137 -19.62 3.95 -5.42
N GLU A 138 -19.41 2.63 -5.43
CA GLU A 138 -20.40 1.64 -5.01
C GLU A 138 -20.56 1.54 -3.47
N GLY A 139 -19.78 2.30 -2.71
CA GLY A 139 -19.79 2.23 -1.23
C GLY A 139 -19.24 0.93 -0.66
N ASN A 140 -18.55 0.12 -1.47
CA ASN A 140 -17.88 -1.11 -1.03
C ASN A 140 -16.63 -0.81 -0.20
N LEU A 141 -15.94 0.30 -0.52
CA LEU A 141 -14.76 0.78 0.18
C LEU A 141 -15.09 2.16 0.80
N MET A 142 -14.94 2.29 2.11
CA MET A 142 -15.21 3.53 2.83
C MET A 142 -13.96 3.96 3.59
N VAL A 143 -13.33 5.06 3.15
CA VAL A 143 -12.02 5.47 3.68
C VAL A 143 -11.91 6.95 4.07
N LYS A 144 -12.99 7.74 3.89
CA LYS A 144 -12.98 9.20 4.09
C LYS A 144 -12.47 9.64 5.47
N THR A 145 -12.73 8.86 6.51
CA THR A 145 -12.32 9.18 7.89
C THR A 145 -11.16 8.32 8.40
N SER A 146 -10.76 7.29 7.64
CA SER A 146 -9.80 6.29 8.11
C SER A 146 -8.49 6.25 7.33
N LEU A 147 -8.46 6.77 6.10
CA LEU A 147 -7.26 6.78 5.26
C LEU A 147 -6.20 7.68 5.87
N LYS A 148 -5.02 7.12 6.14
CA LYS A 148 -3.86 7.84 6.67
C LYS A 148 -2.69 7.87 5.69
N MET A 149 -2.69 7.00 4.70
CA MET A 149 -1.62 6.90 3.71
C MET A 149 -2.16 6.53 2.34
N LEU A 150 -1.75 7.29 1.33
CA LEU A 150 -1.97 6.98 -0.07
C LEU A 150 -0.61 6.83 -0.76
N VAL A 151 -0.42 5.72 -1.46
CA VAL A 151 0.76 5.46 -2.28
C VAL A 151 0.33 5.43 -3.75
N ILE A 152 1.10 6.11 -4.61
CA ILE A 152 0.92 6.08 -6.07
C ILE A 152 2.23 5.60 -6.66
N ASP A 153 2.27 4.33 -7.12
CA ASP A 153 3.43 3.74 -7.78
C ASP A 153 3.36 3.93 -9.30
N GLU A 154 4.53 4.10 -9.91
CA GLU A 154 4.71 4.42 -11.35
C GLU A 154 3.76 5.55 -11.82
N ALA A 155 3.79 6.68 -11.10
CA ALA A 155 2.91 7.82 -11.35
C ALA A 155 3.03 8.34 -12.80
N ASP A 156 4.22 8.31 -13.40
CA ASP A 156 4.45 8.65 -14.80
C ASP A 156 3.64 7.76 -15.77
N LEU A 157 3.55 6.46 -15.50
CA LEU A 157 2.67 5.56 -16.25
C LEU A 157 1.18 5.86 -15.99
N MET A 158 0.80 6.23 -14.76
CA MET A 158 -0.57 6.67 -14.46
C MET A 158 -0.97 7.89 -15.29
N PHE A 159 -0.06 8.86 -15.45
CA PHE A 159 -0.26 10.01 -16.34
C PHE A 159 -0.34 9.58 -17.82
N ALA A 160 0.53 8.67 -18.25
CA ALA A 160 0.55 8.17 -19.63
C ALA A 160 -0.73 7.40 -20.02
N PHE A 161 -1.38 6.73 -19.06
CA PHE A 161 -2.64 5.99 -19.26
C PHE A 161 -3.89 6.81 -18.95
N ASP A 162 -3.77 8.13 -18.77
CA ASP A 162 -4.87 9.07 -18.46
C ASP A 162 -5.64 8.72 -17.17
N HIS A 163 -4.99 8.10 -16.18
CA HIS A 163 -5.60 7.77 -14.87
C HIS A 163 -5.71 8.97 -13.92
N VAL A 164 -5.38 10.17 -14.38
CA VAL A 164 -5.29 11.37 -13.55
C VAL A 164 -6.65 11.74 -12.97
N LYS A 165 -7.72 11.58 -13.75
CA LYS A 165 -9.09 11.89 -13.33
C LYS A 165 -9.50 10.98 -12.18
N GLU A 166 -9.25 9.68 -12.30
CA GLU A 166 -9.60 8.72 -11.26
C GLU A 166 -8.82 8.99 -9.97
N ILE A 167 -7.53 9.31 -10.07
CA ILE A 167 -6.72 9.67 -8.90
C ILE A 167 -7.26 10.95 -8.24
N GLN A 168 -7.64 11.96 -9.03
CA GLN A 168 -8.25 13.18 -8.50
C GLN A 168 -9.58 12.92 -7.81
N GLU A 169 -10.44 12.06 -8.35
CA GLU A 169 -11.70 11.68 -7.69
C GLU A 169 -11.47 10.88 -6.40
N ILE A 170 -10.45 10.00 -6.35
CA ILE A 170 -10.07 9.27 -5.12
C ILE A 170 -9.62 10.22 -4.02
N LEU A 171 -9.01 11.36 -4.37
CA LEU A 171 -8.48 12.35 -3.43
C LEU A 171 -9.55 13.29 -2.85
N LYS A 172 -10.78 13.29 -3.38
CA LYS A 172 -11.89 14.14 -2.89
C LYS A 172 -12.64 13.52 -1.72
#